data_AF-A0A3D3SBX3-F1
#
_entry.id   AF-A0A3D3SBX3-F1
#
_cell.length_a   1.000
_cell.length_b   1.000
_cell.length_c   1.000
_cell.angle_alpha   90.00
_cell.angle_beta   90.00
_cell.angle_gamma   90.00
#
_symmetry.space_group_name_H-M   'P 1'
#
loop_
_entity.id
_entity.type
_entity.pdbx_description
1 polymer ?
#
loop_
_entity_poly.entity_id
_entity_poly.type
_entity_poly.pdbx_seq_one_letter_code
_entity_poly.pdbx_strand_id
1 'polypeptide(L)'
;ERFGPQSILCLSSAGSTGALHNTEKLTRRFLNAIGGCTVPDGSYSSNAANFALKRVFGMDYGNSGFDAATMAKSRLILLWGANILEARLGSELPARLMEAARRGVPIVSIDPRRTRTATQTGAEWIPVLPGSDAAFMYAILFVLDAEGLLDHSYVGERAEGFDGIMDHVKGRLDGVAKDPAWAAAACGVEPAAIARLARRWAATKPTMLLPGYSIQRTRAGEEVARLCVALQLATKNFGLSGGSTGSLNNRLPGCRIASIGEGDGSGNRHFPVLRWADAVLQTGQGDSAPIRAVYSAGGNFLNQGADIAKNVRAFESLDFAICHELFMTPTARYCDLILPAASPLQKEDIGLPWAGNYLLYKPG
;
A
#
# COMPACT_ATOMS: atom_id res chain seq x y z
N GLU A 1 -20.24 28.19 -11.51
CA GLU A 1 -20.52 29.54 -11.00
C GLU A 1 -21.53 29.54 -9.85
N ARG A 2 -22.79 29.10 -10.03
CA ARG A 2 -23.85 29.13 -8.99
C ARG A 2 -23.48 28.49 -7.64
N PHE A 3 -22.74 27.38 -7.63
CA PHE A 3 -22.44 26.60 -6.42
C PHE A 3 -20.95 26.54 -6.06
N GLY A 4 -20.12 27.31 -6.77
CA GLY A 4 -18.67 27.27 -6.63
C GLY A 4 -18.01 25.96 -7.14
N PRO A 5 -16.67 25.96 -7.28
CA PRO A 5 -15.89 24.84 -7.83
C PRO A 5 -15.94 23.57 -6.96
N GLN A 6 -16.00 23.75 -5.63
CA GLN A 6 -16.03 22.65 -4.66
C GLN A 6 -17.32 21.80 -4.73
N SER A 7 -18.34 22.25 -5.45
CA SER A 7 -19.53 21.44 -5.73
C SER A 7 -19.28 20.28 -6.71
N ILE A 8 -18.11 20.24 -7.37
CA ILE A 8 -17.70 19.17 -8.28
C ILE A 8 -16.76 18.22 -7.54
N LEU A 9 -17.09 16.93 -7.51
CA LEU A 9 -16.22 15.88 -7.00
C LEU A 9 -15.35 15.30 -8.12
N CYS A 10 -14.03 15.34 -7.95
CA CYS A 10 -13.08 14.67 -8.82
C CYS A 10 -12.85 13.22 -8.36
N LEU A 11 -13.41 12.25 -9.07
CA LEU A 11 -13.11 10.83 -8.88
C LEU A 11 -12.19 10.34 -10.01
N SER A 12 -10.90 10.64 -9.90
CA SER A 12 -9.89 10.18 -10.85
C SER A 12 -8.93 9.15 -10.23
N SER A 13 -8.48 8.17 -11.04
CA SER A 13 -7.57 7.12 -10.58
C SER A 13 -6.58 6.67 -11.66
N ALA A 14 -5.77 5.65 -11.35
CA ALA A 14 -4.56 5.27 -12.05
C ALA A 14 -4.76 4.59 -13.43
N GLY A 15 -5.98 4.57 -14.00
CA GLY A 15 -6.29 3.85 -15.25
C GLY A 15 -5.25 3.98 -16.37
N SER A 16 -4.59 5.13 -16.47
CA SER A 16 -3.36 5.33 -17.24
C SER A 16 -2.31 6.09 -16.40
N THR A 17 -1.08 5.57 -16.31
CA THR A 17 0.04 6.11 -15.50
C THR A 17 1.27 6.47 -16.35
N GLY A 18 1.09 7.33 -17.34
CA GLY A 18 2.20 7.90 -18.11
C GLY A 18 2.80 9.16 -17.48
N ALA A 19 3.91 9.63 -18.02
CA ALA A 19 4.44 10.97 -17.75
C ALA A 19 3.54 12.04 -18.37
N LEU A 20 3.03 11.76 -19.57
CA LEU A 20 2.13 12.63 -20.31
C LEU A 20 0.66 12.29 -19.99
N HIS A 21 0.25 11.05 -20.24
CA HIS A 21 -1.13 10.60 -20.11
C HIS A 21 -1.40 9.96 -18.74
N ASN A 22 -1.35 10.78 -17.69
CA ASN A 22 -1.72 10.39 -16.34
C ASN A 22 -3.18 10.78 -16.07
N THR A 23 -4.09 9.81 -16.00
CA THR A 23 -5.53 10.12 -15.85
C THR A 23 -5.82 10.87 -14.56
N GLU A 24 -5.25 10.44 -13.45
CA GLU A 24 -5.47 11.08 -12.15
C GLU A 24 -5.03 12.56 -12.16
N LYS A 25 -3.79 12.83 -12.59
CA LYS A 25 -3.23 14.18 -12.60
C LYS A 25 -3.89 15.09 -13.64
N LEU A 26 -4.16 14.60 -14.84
CA LEU A 26 -4.74 15.42 -15.91
C LEU A 26 -6.19 15.81 -15.60
N THR A 27 -6.98 14.92 -14.99
CA THR A 27 -8.34 15.26 -14.56
C THR A 27 -8.31 16.33 -13.47
N ARG A 28 -7.44 16.19 -12.46
CA ARG A 28 -7.25 17.23 -11.43
C ARG A 28 -6.77 18.54 -12.05
N ARG A 29 -5.82 18.50 -12.99
CA ARG A 29 -5.33 19.67 -13.73
C ARG A 29 -6.44 20.43 -14.44
N PHE A 30 -7.30 19.72 -15.14
CA PHE A 30 -8.45 20.33 -15.83
C PHE A 30 -9.38 21.05 -14.85
N LEU A 31 -9.75 20.41 -13.74
CA LEU A 31 -10.64 21.00 -12.74
C LEU A 31 -9.99 22.16 -11.99
N ASN A 32 -8.70 22.05 -11.66
CA ASN A 32 -7.90 23.11 -11.06
C ASN A 32 -7.84 24.35 -11.97
N ALA A 33 -7.69 24.17 -13.28
CA ALA A 33 -7.66 25.27 -14.25
C ALA A 33 -8.99 26.07 -14.33
N ILE A 34 -10.10 25.50 -13.86
CA ILE A 34 -11.42 26.16 -13.83
C ILE A 34 -11.86 26.57 -12.41
N GLY A 35 -10.94 26.59 -11.45
CA GLY A 35 -11.18 27.10 -10.09
C GLY A 35 -11.14 26.05 -8.99
N GLY A 36 -10.85 24.78 -9.31
CA GLY A 36 -10.71 23.69 -8.33
C GLY A 36 -11.90 22.76 -8.26
N CYS A 37 -11.88 21.86 -7.27
CA CYS A 37 -12.90 20.85 -7.04
C CYS A 37 -12.81 20.28 -5.62
N THR A 38 -13.75 19.40 -5.26
CA THR A 38 -13.57 18.49 -4.12
C THR A 38 -12.81 17.25 -4.59
N VAL A 39 -11.77 16.85 -3.86
CA VAL A 39 -10.85 15.77 -4.22
C VAL A 39 -10.70 14.79 -3.05
N PRO A 40 -10.81 13.47 -3.28
CA PRO A 40 -10.48 12.49 -2.27
C PRO A 40 -8.96 12.36 -2.05
N ASP A 41 -8.56 12.23 -0.78
CA ASP A 41 -7.19 11.99 -0.34
C ASP A 41 -6.89 10.50 -0.13
N GLY A 42 -5.65 10.12 -0.46
CA GLY A 42 -5.17 8.76 -0.28
C GLY A 42 -5.55 7.82 -1.42
N SER A 43 -5.52 6.52 -1.17
CA SER A 43 -5.89 5.50 -2.17
C SER A 43 -6.48 4.25 -1.52
N TYR A 44 -7.22 3.46 -2.28
CA TYR A 44 -7.73 2.16 -1.82
C TYR A 44 -6.63 1.13 -1.58
N SER A 45 -5.42 1.36 -2.11
CA SER A 45 -4.37 0.35 -2.17
C SER A 45 -3.43 0.36 -0.98
N SER A 46 -3.01 1.53 -0.51
CA SER A 46 -1.85 1.64 0.40
C SER A 46 -1.96 2.76 1.44
N ASN A 47 -3.17 3.24 1.75
CA ASN A 47 -3.36 4.44 2.57
C ASN A 47 -2.74 4.34 3.97
N ALA A 48 -3.01 3.27 4.71
CA ALA A 48 -2.52 3.10 6.08
C ALA A 48 -0.99 2.98 6.10
N ALA A 49 -0.43 2.21 5.15
CA ALA A 49 1.01 2.12 4.97
C ALA A 49 1.65 3.48 4.65
N ASN A 50 1.10 4.25 3.70
CA ASN A 50 1.64 5.57 3.37
C ASN A 50 1.55 6.54 4.55
N PHE A 51 0.45 6.50 5.31
CA PHE A 51 0.28 7.32 6.51
C PHE A 51 1.36 7.01 7.56
N ALA A 52 1.61 5.72 7.82
CA ALA A 52 2.61 5.27 8.77
C ALA A 52 4.05 5.56 8.30
N LEU A 53 4.39 5.16 7.07
CA LEU A 53 5.75 5.23 6.54
C LEU A 53 6.26 6.67 6.41
N LYS A 54 5.40 7.62 6.05
CA LYS A 54 5.76 9.05 6.02
C LYS A 54 6.13 9.60 7.40
N ARG A 55 5.58 9.05 8.48
CA ARG A 55 5.90 9.43 9.86
C ARG A 55 7.16 8.73 10.37
N VAL A 56 7.38 7.50 9.93
CA VAL A 56 8.56 6.70 10.32
C VAL A 56 9.83 7.17 9.61
N PHE A 57 9.75 7.49 8.31
CA PHE A 57 10.91 7.83 7.49
C PHE A 57 10.98 9.31 7.07
N GLY A 58 9.99 10.12 7.45
CA GLY A 58 9.93 11.52 7.06
C GLY A 58 9.94 11.72 5.54
N MET A 59 10.74 12.69 5.10
CA MET A 59 10.86 13.06 3.67
C MET A 59 11.49 11.97 2.81
N ASP A 60 12.25 11.04 3.42
CA ASP A 60 12.99 10.00 2.71
C ASP A 60 12.21 8.69 2.58
N TYR A 61 10.93 8.63 2.98
CA TYR A 61 10.12 7.40 2.88
C TYR A 61 10.11 6.82 1.45
N GLY A 62 10.11 7.67 0.42
CA GLY A 62 10.13 7.25 -0.98
C GLY A 62 11.49 6.75 -1.49
N ASN A 63 12.56 6.99 -0.73
CA ASN A 63 13.96 6.76 -1.11
C ASN A 63 14.72 5.82 -0.15
N SER A 64 14.00 5.11 0.72
CA SER A 64 14.56 4.34 1.84
C SER A 64 14.12 2.89 1.81
N GLY A 65 14.29 2.16 0.71
CA GLY A 65 13.84 0.76 0.63
C GLY A 65 14.69 -0.15 -0.23
N PHE A 66 14.04 -0.93 -1.09
CA PHE A 66 14.70 -1.95 -1.89
C PHE A 66 14.54 -1.69 -3.39
N ASP A 67 15.33 -2.42 -4.19
CA ASP A 67 15.13 -2.58 -5.62
C ASP A 67 14.96 -4.08 -5.89
N ALA A 68 14.07 -4.46 -6.82
CA ALA A 68 13.77 -5.87 -7.09
C ALA A 68 15.02 -6.69 -7.43
N ALA A 69 16.02 -6.11 -8.10
CA ALA A 69 17.26 -6.78 -8.44
C ALA A 69 18.11 -7.12 -7.21
N THR A 70 17.99 -6.37 -6.10
CA THR A 70 18.77 -6.68 -4.88
C THR A 70 18.30 -7.95 -4.18
N MET A 71 17.10 -8.46 -4.51
CA MET A 71 16.62 -9.79 -4.07
C MET A 71 17.62 -10.90 -4.43
N ALA A 72 18.44 -10.70 -5.47
CA ALA A 72 19.51 -11.61 -5.82
C ALA A 72 20.56 -11.79 -4.70
N LYS A 73 20.61 -10.92 -3.68
CA LYS A 73 21.52 -11.04 -2.54
C LYS A 73 20.84 -11.49 -1.24
N SER A 74 19.52 -11.67 -1.26
CA SER A 74 18.76 -12.15 -0.10
C SER A 74 19.14 -13.58 0.26
N ARG A 75 19.26 -13.85 1.56
CA ARG A 75 19.50 -15.19 2.14
C ARG A 75 18.26 -15.79 2.78
N LEU A 76 17.24 -14.97 3.02
CA LEU A 76 15.89 -15.35 3.40
C LEU A 76 14.92 -14.32 2.80
N ILE A 77 13.79 -14.78 2.30
CA ILE A 77 12.73 -13.91 1.79
C ILE A 77 11.44 -14.21 2.56
N LEU A 78 10.83 -13.16 3.11
CA LEU A 78 9.57 -13.23 3.82
C LEU A 78 8.50 -12.52 3.00
N LEU A 79 7.52 -13.27 2.54
CA LEU A 79 6.34 -12.78 1.85
C LEU A 79 5.21 -12.71 2.87
N TRP A 80 4.80 -11.50 3.27
CA TRP A 80 3.77 -11.32 4.29
C TRP A 80 2.49 -10.78 3.66
N GLY A 81 1.47 -11.63 3.49
CA GLY A 81 0.26 -11.32 2.73
C GLY A 81 0.54 -10.95 1.26
N ALA A 82 1.67 -11.41 0.71
CA ALA A 82 2.18 -11.01 -0.60
C ALA A 82 2.10 -12.16 -1.62
N ASN A 83 1.10 -12.10 -2.51
CA ASN A 83 0.95 -13.04 -3.63
C ASN A 83 1.61 -12.51 -4.91
N ILE A 84 2.94 -12.43 -4.91
CA ILE A 84 3.75 -11.75 -5.94
C ILE A 84 3.51 -12.29 -7.36
N LEU A 85 3.35 -13.59 -7.57
CA LEU A 85 3.19 -14.16 -8.92
C LEU A 85 1.82 -13.87 -9.55
N GLU A 86 0.80 -13.58 -8.75
CA GLU A 86 -0.54 -13.22 -9.24
C GLU A 86 -0.73 -11.71 -9.29
N ALA A 87 -0.47 -11.01 -8.17
CA ALA A 87 -0.60 -9.56 -8.10
C ALA A 87 0.47 -8.84 -8.92
N ARG A 88 1.53 -9.56 -9.33
CA ARG A 88 2.77 -9.12 -9.98
C ARG A 88 3.59 -8.17 -9.14
N LEU A 89 2.96 -7.13 -8.57
CA LEU A 89 3.62 -6.14 -7.73
C LEU A 89 4.87 -5.64 -8.48
N GLY A 90 4.66 -5.11 -9.69
CA GLY A 90 5.74 -4.62 -10.55
C GLY A 90 6.14 -5.56 -11.67
N SER A 91 7.02 -5.08 -12.54
CA SER A 91 7.48 -5.81 -13.72
C SER A 91 8.53 -6.86 -13.38
N GLU A 92 9.42 -6.58 -12.43
CA GLU A 92 10.57 -7.42 -12.11
C GLU A 92 10.32 -8.40 -10.95
N LEU A 93 9.52 -8.02 -9.94
CA LEU A 93 9.38 -8.80 -8.71
C LEU A 93 9.06 -10.29 -8.93
N PRO A 94 8.14 -10.68 -9.83
CA PRO A 94 7.83 -12.10 -10.06
C PRO A 94 9.04 -12.88 -10.60
N ALA A 95 9.77 -12.29 -11.55
CA ALA A 95 10.93 -12.93 -12.15
C ALA A 95 12.06 -13.09 -11.12
N ARG A 96 12.33 -12.03 -10.33
CA ARG A 96 13.37 -12.03 -9.29
C ARG A 96 13.06 -13.01 -8.16
N LEU A 97 11.78 -13.13 -7.77
CA LEU A 97 11.36 -14.11 -6.77
C LEU A 97 11.55 -15.55 -7.26
N MET A 98 11.18 -15.84 -8.51
CA MET A 98 11.42 -17.16 -9.09
C MET A 98 12.91 -17.47 -9.27
N GLU A 99 13.73 -16.48 -9.60
CA GLU A 99 15.20 -16.62 -9.65
C GLU A 99 15.76 -16.99 -8.26
N ALA A 100 15.33 -16.29 -7.21
CA ALA A 100 15.73 -16.60 -5.84
C ALA A 100 15.30 -18.00 -5.41
N ALA A 101 14.08 -18.41 -5.76
CA ALA A 101 13.56 -19.76 -5.49
C ALA A 101 14.40 -20.84 -6.18
N ARG A 102 14.73 -20.68 -7.47
CA ARG A 102 15.55 -21.65 -8.24
C ARG A 102 16.96 -21.82 -7.68
N ARG A 103 17.51 -20.77 -7.06
CA ARG A 103 18.80 -20.79 -6.37
C ARG A 103 18.75 -21.45 -4.99
N GLY A 104 17.56 -21.83 -4.52
CA GLY A 104 17.36 -22.42 -3.19
C GLY A 104 17.39 -21.42 -2.05
N VAL A 105 17.19 -20.11 -2.31
CA VAL A 105 16.98 -19.14 -1.22
C VAL A 105 15.71 -19.54 -0.47
N PRO A 106 15.75 -19.73 0.85
CA PRO A 106 14.54 -20.03 1.60
C PRO A 106 13.53 -18.90 1.51
N ILE A 107 12.28 -19.27 1.23
CA ILE A 107 11.14 -18.36 1.15
C ILE A 107 10.10 -18.81 2.17
N VAL A 108 9.58 -17.87 2.95
CA VAL A 108 8.46 -18.09 3.85
C VAL A 108 7.29 -17.22 3.39
N SER A 109 6.12 -17.83 3.24
CA SER A 109 4.87 -17.16 2.91
C SER A 109 3.97 -17.16 4.14
N ILE A 110 3.81 -16.00 4.77
CA ILE A 110 2.85 -15.76 5.84
C ILE A 110 1.56 -15.25 5.20
N ASP A 111 0.58 -16.13 5.02
CA ASP A 111 -0.66 -15.80 4.29
C ASP A 111 -1.77 -16.76 4.73
N PRO A 112 -3.03 -16.30 4.94
CA PRO A 112 -4.15 -17.20 5.24
C PRO A 112 -4.37 -18.27 4.17
N ARG A 113 -3.93 -18.02 2.93
CA ARG A 113 -4.07 -18.94 1.79
C ARG A 113 -2.71 -19.48 1.38
N ARG A 114 -2.67 -20.76 1.05
CA ARG A 114 -1.52 -21.33 0.31
C ARG A 114 -1.61 -20.90 -1.16
N THR A 115 -1.04 -19.74 -1.47
CA THR A 115 -1.19 -19.10 -2.78
C THR A 115 -0.41 -19.80 -3.90
N ARG A 116 -0.67 -19.40 -5.16
CA ARG A 116 0.15 -19.80 -6.31
C ARG A 116 1.61 -19.41 -6.11
N THR A 117 1.87 -18.24 -5.53
CA THR A 117 3.23 -17.80 -5.18
C THR A 117 3.90 -18.81 -4.24
N ALA A 118 3.27 -19.13 -3.11
CA ALA A 118 3.83 -20.08 -2.14
C ALA A 118 4.09 -21.46 -2.76
N THR A 119 3.17 -21.94 -3.60
CA THR A 119 3.27 -23.24 -4.25
C THR A 119 4.40 -23.29 -5.28
N GLN A 120 4.51 -22.28 -6.16
CA GLN A 120 5.50 -22.29 -7.25
C GLN A 120 6.92 -21.98 -6.79
N THR A 121 7.08 -21.22 -5.69
CA THR A 121 8.39 -20.95 -5.12
C THR A 121 8.84 -22.02 -4.14
N GLY A 122 7.99 -23.00 -3.80
CA GLY A 122 8.26 -23.99 -2.76
C GLY A 122 8.39 -23.37 -1.37
N ALA A 123 7.74 -22.23 -1.12
CA ALA A 123 7.83 -21.52 0.14
C ALA A 123 7.27 -22.34 1.31
N GLU A 124 7.91 -22.23 2.47
CA GLU A 124 7.31 -22.59 3.75
C GLU A 124 6.05 -21.74 3.94
N TRP A 125 4.90 -22.35 4.17
CA TRP A 125 3.64 -21.64 4.31
C TRP A 125 3.21 -21.59 5.78
N ILE A 126 2.97 -20.38 6.29
CA ILE A 126 2.46 -20.14 7.63
C ILE A 126 1.03 -19.58 7.51
N PRO A 127 -0.01 -20.35 7.87
CA PRO A 127 -1.42 -19.97 7.72
C PRO A 127 -1.89 -19.04 8.84
N VAL A 128 -1.51 -17.76 8.76
CA VAL A 128 -1.98 -16.75 9.72
C VAL A 128 -3.47 -16.45 9.52
N LEU A 129 -4.22 -16.23 10.60
CA LEU A 129 -5.62 -15.80 10.50
C LEU A 129 -5.72 -14.37 9.92
N PRO A 130 -6.69 -14.08 9.02
CA PRO A 130 -6.81 -12.75 8.42
C PRO A 130 -6.94 -11.62 9.45
N GLY A 131 -6.12 -10.58 9.32
CA GLY A 131 -6.18 -9.39 10.18
C GLY A 131 -5.52 -9.55 11.56
N SER A 132 -4.83 -10.66 11.80
CA SER A 132 -4.11 -10.94 13.07
C SER A 132 -2.60 -10.73 12.97
N ASP A 133 -2.11 -10.16 11.88
CA ASP A 133 -0.69 -10.01 11.54
C ASP A 133 0.12 -9.31 12.64
N ALA A 134 -0.44 -8.24 13.22
CA ALA A 134 0.21 -7.48 14.28
C ALA A 134 0.50 -8.34 15.52
N ALA A 135 -0.41 -9.24 15.90
CA ALA A 135 -0.20 -10.13 17.04
C ALA A 135 0.98 -11.07 16.80
N PHE A 136 1.07 -11.64 15.60
CA PHE A 136 2.22 -12.46 15.22
C PHE A 136 3.51 -11.63 15.22
N MET A 137 3.52 -10.42 14.64
CA MET A 137 4.70 -9.55 14.62
C MET A 137 5.18 -9.15 16.03
N TYR A 138 4.28 -8.83 16.95
CA TYR A 138 4.64 -8.54 18.34
C TYR A 138 5.27 -9.75 19.03
N ALA A 139 4.75 -10.96 18.80
CA ALA A 139 5.36 -12.16 19.36
C ALA A 139 6.72 -12.50 18.77
N ILE A 140 6.99 -12.14 17.51
CA ILE A 140 8.36 -12.20 16.97
C ILE A 140 9.27 -11.25 17.76
N LEU A 141 8.87 -9.99 17.97
CA LEU A 141 9.65 -9.03 18.77
C LEU A 141 9.86 -9.52 20.21
N PHE A 142 8.83 -10.12 20.82
CA PHE A 142 8.93 -10.73 22.14
C PHE A 142 10.02 -11.79 22.19
N VAL A 143 10.03 -12.73 21.24
CA VAL A 143 11.03 -13.80 21.18
C VAL A 143 12.43 -13.22 20.95
N LEU A 144 12.57 -12.24 20.06
CA LEU A 144 13.86 -11.60 19.80
C LEU A 144 14.44 -10.96 21.07
N ASP A 145 13.62 -10.27 21.85
CA ASP A 145 14.06 -9.64 23.10
C ASP A 145 14.33 -10.67 24.21
N ALA A 146 13.39 -11.59 24.44
CA ALA A 146 13.48 -12.60 25.51
C ALA A 146 14.67 -13.55 25.34
N GLU A 147 15.10 -13.81 24.10
CA GLU A 147 16.26 -14.65 23.80
C GLU A 147 17.57 -13.85 23.60
N GLY A 148 17.56 -12.54 23.84
CA GLY A 148 18.76 -11.69 23.69
C GLY A 148 19.24 -11.54 22.24
N LEU A 149 18.36 -11.74 21.25
CA LEU A 149 18.64 -11.60 19.82
C LEU A 149 18.42 -10.17 19.31
N LEU A 150 17.73 -9.34 20.09
CA LEU A 150 17.51 -7.91 19.83
C LEU A 150 18.68 -7.08 20.38
N ASP A 151 19.37 -6.37 19.48
CA ASP A 151 20.41 -5.41 19.87
C ASP A 151 19.79 -4.03 20.11
N HIS A 152 19.51 -3.74 21.37
CA HIS A 152 18.92 -2.46 21.82
C HIS A 152 19.80 -1.25 21.51
N SER A 153 21.13 -1.38 21.55
CA SER A 153 22.05 -0.28 21.23
C SER A 153 21.96 0.08 19.74
N TYR A 154 22.00 -0.93 18.88
CA TYR A 154 21.88 -0.72 17.43
C TYR A 154 20.56 -0.04 17.05
N VAL A 155 19.47 -0.42 17.71
CA VAL A 155 18.14 0.15 17.49
C VAL A 155 18.08 1.59 18.02
N GLY A 156 18.56 1.84 19.25
CA GLY A 156 18.54 3.17 19.87
C GLY A 156 19.39 4.22 19.12
N GLU A 157 20.44 3.80 18.42
CA GLU A 157 21.23 4.68 17.53
C GLU A 157 20.48 5.10 16.25
N ARG A 158 19.40 4.41 15.88
CA ARG A 158 18.77 4.52 14.53
C ARG A 158 17.28 4.81 14.54
N ALA A 159 16.63 4.71 15.69
CA ALA A 159 15.20 4.93 15.83
C ALA A 159 14.85 5.54 17.18
N GLU A 160 13.82 6.38 17.15
CA GLU A 160 13.18 6.93 18.34
C GLU A 160 11.84 6.20 18.58
N GLY A 161 11.46 6.02 19.85
CA GLY A 161 10.17 5.46 20.23
C GLY A 161 10.05 3.93 20.12
N PHE A 162 11.12 3.20 19.80
CA PHE A 162 11.11 1.73 19.78
C PHE A 162 10.81 1.13 21.16
N ASP A 163 11.25 1.77 22.24
CA ASP A 163 10.95 1.36 23.61
C ASP A 163 9.45 1.30 23.90
N GLY A 164 8.65 2.23 23.34
CA GLY A 164 7.20 2.20 23.49
C GLY A 164 6.54 0.96 22.84
N ILE A 165 7.11 0.48 21.73
CA ILE A 165 6.71 -0.80 21.12
C ILE A 165 7.08 -1.94 22.08
N MET A 166 8.29 -1.93 22.63
CA MET A 166 8.74 -2.97 23.55
C MET A 166 7.99 -2.97 24.88
N ASP A 167 7.53 -1.82 25.37
CA ASP A 167 6.68 -1.71 26.55
C ASP A 167 5.33 -2.40 26.31
N HIS A 168 4.73 -2.22 25.12
CA HIS A 168 3.54 -2.96 24.74
C HIS A 168 3.80 -4.47 24.61
N VAL A 169 4.91 -4.84 23.95
CA VAL A 169 5.33 -6.24 23.76
C VAL A 169 5.56 -6.95 25.09
N LYS A 170 6.17 -6.26 26.07
CA LYS A 170 6.44 -6.78 27.42
C LYS A 170 5.22 -6.74 28.35
N GLY A 171 4.09 -6.20 27.89
CA GLY A 171 2.88 -6.07 28.70
C GLY A 171 2.93 -4.97 29.75
N ARG A 172 3.87 -4.01 29.65
CA ARG A 172 3.99 -2.90 30.61
C ARG A 172 2.85 -1.90 30.49
N LEU A 173 2.18 -1.85 29.34
CA LEU A 173 1.07 -0.93 29.08
C LEU A 173 -0.30 -1.49 29.44
N ASP A 174 -0.48 -2.82 29.40
CA ASP A 174 -1.79 -3.48 29.52
C ASP A 174 -1.78 -4.73 30.41
N GLY A 175 -0.64 -5.06 31.04
CA GLY A 175 -0.48 -6.23 31.91
C GLY A 175 -0.35 -7.56 31.17
N VAL A 176 -0.33 -7.59 29.83
CA VAL A 176 -0.33 -8.82 29.03
C VAL A 176 0.91 -8.88 28.15
N ALA A 177 1.82 -9.80 28.41
CA ALA A 177 2.97 -10.02 27.55
C ALA A 177 2.51 -10.56 26.17
N LYS A 178 3.10 -10.05 25.10
CA LYS A 178 2.78 -10.43 23.72
C LYS A 178 3.61 -11.63 23.28
N ASP A 179 3.63 -12.66 24.09
CA ASP A 179 4.43 -13.87 23.86
C ASP A 179 3.85 -14.77 22.74
N PRO A 180 4.56 -15.84 22.33
CA PRO A 180 4.04 -16.75 21.31
C PRO A 180 2.73 -17.46 21.66
N ALA A 181 2.44 -17.72 22.94
CA ALA A 181 1.19 -18.37 23.36
C ALA A 181 0.00 -17.39 23.25
N TRP A 182 0.20 -16.13 23.65
CA TRP A 182 -0.73 -15.04 23.44
C TRP A 182 -1.04 -14.85 21.94
N ALA A 183 0.00 -14.78 21.10
CA ALA A 183 -0.19 -14.58 19.67
C ALA A 183 -0.87 -15.77 19.01
N ALA A 184 -0.56 -17.01 19.39
CA ALA A 184 -1.19 -18.21 18.84
C ALA A 184 -2.72 -18.19 18.97
N ALA A 185 -3.24 -17.72 20.11
CA ALA A 185 -4.68 -17.56 20.33
C ALA A 185 -5.32 -16.53 19.37
N ALA A 186 -4.59 -15.48 19.01
CA ALA A 186 -5.07 -14.43 18.12
C ALA A 186 -4.90 -14.76 16.63
N CYS A 187 -3.77 -15.39 16.27
CA CYS A 187 -3.34 -15.53 14.88
C CYS A 187 -3.39 -16.96 14.32
N GLY A 188 -3.68 -17.95 15.18
CA GLY A 188 -3.82 -19.36 14.79
C GLY A 188 -2.52 -20.05 14.41
N VAL A 189 -1.36 -19.43 14.68
CA VAL A 189 -0.04 -20.00 14.40
C VAL A 189 0.54 -20.61 15.67
N GLU A 190 1.01 -21.86 15.59
CA GLU A 190 1.63 -22.56 16.71
C GLU A 190 2.77 -21.75 17.36
N PRO A 191 2.82 -21.64 18.70
CA PRO A 191 3.86 -20.87 19.41
C PRO A 191 5.29 -21.24 18.98
N ALA A 192 5.53 -22.54 18.75
CA ALA A 192 6.82 -23.04 18.30
C ALA A 192 7.17 -22.55 16.89
N ALA A 193 6.19 -22.38 15.99
CA ALA A 193 6.43 -21.85 14.65
C ALA A 193 6.79 -20.37 14.68
N ILE A 194 6.15 -19.58 15.54
CA ILE A 194 6.48 -18.18 15.78
C ILE A 194 7.94 -18.04 16.26
N ALA A 195 8.30 -18.81 17.29
CA ALA A 195 9.66 -18.78 17.84
C ALA A 195 10.72 -19.25 16.82
N ARG A 196 10.45 -20.32 16.06
CA ARG A 196 11.34 -20.79 14.99
C ARG A 196 11.58 -19.71 13.94
N LEU A 197 10.52 -19.02 13.48
CA LEU A 197 10.66 -17.96 12.49
C LEU A 197 11.50 -16.80 13.04
N ALA A 198 11.23 -16.36 14.28
CA ALA A 198 11.98 -15.28 14.93
C ALA A 198 13.48 -15.59 15.00
N ARG A 199 13.85 -16.77 15.50
CA ARG A 199 15.26 -17.23 15.58
C ARG A 199 15.92 -17.29 14.21
N ARG A 200 15.22 -17.86 13.21
CA ARG A 200 15.74 -17.96 11.84
C ARG A 200 15.98 -16.58 11.22
N TRP A 201 15.05 -15.65 11.43
CA TRP A 201 15.16 -14.28 10.93
C TRP A 201 16.32 -13.54 11.58
N ALA A 202 16.50 -13.66 12.90
CA ALA A 202 17.64 -13.07 13.61
C ALA A 202 19.00 -13.61 13.10
N ALA A 203 19.07 -14.93 12.86
CA ALA A 203 20.28 -15.62 12.42
C ALA A 203 20.62 -15.40 10.93
N THR A 204 19.66 -14.95 10.11
CA THR A 204 19.84 -14.85 8.65
C THR A 204 19.85 -13.40 8.20
N LYS A 205 20.97 -12.96 7.61
CA LYS A 205 21.12 -11.62 7.02
C LYS A 205 21.93 -11.70 5.72
N PRO A 206 21.49 -11.05 4.62
CA PRO A 206 20.30 -10.19 4.51
C PRO A 206 18.98 -10.97 4.39
N THR A 207 17.94 -10.51 5.08
CA THR A 207 16.55 -10.97 4.96
C THR A 207 15.69 -9.88 4.32
N MET A 208 14.99 -10.23 3.23
CA MET A 208 14.05 -9.32 2.55
C MET A 208 12.62 -9.61 3.02
N LEU A 209 12.00 -8.64 3.69
CA LEU A 209 10.57 -8.66 4.00
C LEU A 209 9.79 -7.88 2.95
N LEU A 210 8.81 -8.53 2.32
CA LEU A 210 7.88 -7.92 1.36
C LEU A 210 6.44 -8.03 1.89
N PRO A 211 5.90 -6.98 2.52
CA PRO A 211 4.52 -6.96 2.99
C PRO A 211 3.57 -6.57 1.84
N GLY A 212 2.65 -7.46 1.49
CA GLY A 212 1.57 -7.17 0.56
C GLY A 212 0.60 -6.12 1.09
N TYR A 213 -0.22 -5.56 0.22
CA TYR A 213 -1.21 -4.55 0.64
C TYR A 213 -2.42 -5.12 1.38
N SER A 214 -2.60 -6.44 1.43
CA SER A 214 -3.71 -7.06 2.16
C SER A 214 -3.65 -6.74 3.66
N ILE A 215 -2.46 -6.85 4.28
CA ILE A 215 -2.29 -6.77 5.73
C ILE A 215 -2.48 -5.36 6.30
N GLN A 216 -2.41 -4.33 5.46
CA GLN A 216 -2.74 -2.95 5.84
C GLN A 216 -4.19 -2.55 5.51
N ARG A 217 -4.89 -3.30 4.65
CA ARG A 217 -6.31 -3.06 4.33
C ARG A 217 -7.22 -3.76 5.32
N THR A 218 -6.94 -3.52 6.58
CA THR A 218 -7.59 -4.09 7.76
C THR A 218 -7.76 -3.00 8.80
N ARG A 219 -8.45 -3.31 9.91
CA ARG A 219 -8.48 -2.40 11.06
C ARG A 219 -7.07 -2.22 11.61
N ALA A 220 -6.67 -0.97 11.84
CA ALA A 220 -5.34 -0.60 12.37
C ALA A 220 -4.15 -1.05 11.48
N GLY A 221 -4.32 -1.07 10.16
CA GLY A 221 -3.27 -1.45 9.21
C GLY A 221 -2.00 -0.59 9.26
N GLU A 222 -2.06 0.60 9.85
CA GLU A 222 -0.91 1.46 10.14
C GLU A 222 0.06 0.80 11.13
N GLU A 223 -0.44 -0.02 12.05
CA GLU A 223 0.37 -0.76 13.02
C GLU A 223 1.21 -1.83 12.31
N VAL A 224 0.61 -2.61 11.42
CA VAL A 224 1.31 -3.65 10.67
C VAL A 224 2.42 -3.04 9.81
N ALA A 225 2.17 -1.89 9.17
CA ALA A 225 3.20 -1.18 8.42
C ALA A 225 4.38 -0.74 9.31
N ARG A 226 4.11 -0.25 10.53
CA ARG A 226 5.15 0.12 11.52
C ARG A 226 5.91 -1.11 12.01
N LEU A 227 5.23 -2.23 12.26
CA LEU A 227 5.85 -3.45 12.75
C LEU A 227 6.74 -4.13 11.71
N CYS A 228 6.40 -4.07 10.42
CA CYS A 228 7.29 -4.53 9.36
C CYS A 228 8.64 -3.78 9.37
N VAL A 229 8.60 -2.46 9.57
CA VAL A 229 9.80 -1.61 9.73
C VAL A 229 10.54 -2.01 11.00
N ALA A 230 9.84 -2.07 12.13
CA ALA A 230 10.43 -2.41 13.44
C ALA A 230 11.13 -3.77 13.42
N LEU A 231 10.55 -4.79 12.79
CA LEU A 231 11.14 -6.12 12.66
C LEU A 231 12.41 -6.11 11.80
N GLN A 232 12.40 -5.40 10.68
CA GLN A 232 13.59 -5.28 9.83
C GLN A 232 14.70 -4.47 10.50
N LEU A 233 14.36 -3.49 11.34
CA LEU A 233 15.34 -2.78 12.18
C LEU A 233 15.88 -3.68 13.30
N ALA A 234 15.00 -4.34 14.06
CA ALA A 234 15.32 -5.26 15.15
C ALA A 234 16.26 -6.40 14.70
N THR A 235 16.10 -6.87 13.47
CA THR A 235 16.91 -7.92 12.86
C THR A 235 18.10 -7.38 12.05
N LYS A 236 18.36 -6.07 12.06
CA LYS A 236 19.49 -5.40 11.38
C LYS A 236 19.53 -5.62 9.86
N ASN A 237 18.37 -5.60 9.20
CA ASN A 237 18.26 -5.78 7.74
C ASN A 237 18.17 -4.46 6.96
N PHE A 238 18.10 -3.32 7.65
CA PHE A 238 18.12 -2.00 7.05
C PHE A 238 19.45 -1.72 6.34
N GLY A 239 19.38 -1.11 5.16
CA GLY A 239 20.56 -0.71 4.37
C GLY A 239 21.34 -1.85 3.72
N LEU A 240 20.99 -3.12 3.98
CA LEU A 240 21.66 -4.25 3.36
C LEU A 240 21.13 -4.51 1.95
N SER A 241 22.03 -4.73 0.99
CA SER A 241 21.65 -5.19 -0.35
C SER A 241 21.13 -6.62 -0.26
N GLY A 242 19.87 -6.85 -0.62
CA GLY A 242 19.14 -8.11 -0.34
C GLY A 242 18.31 -8.09 0.94
N GLY A 243 18.33 -6.98 1.68
CA GLY A 243 17.34 -6.64 2.70
C GLY A 243 16.22 -5.75 2.14
N SER A 244 15.35 -5.29 3.03
CA SER A 244 14.35 -4.25 2.75
C SER A 244 14.08 -3.46 4.03
N THR A 245 13.39 -2.34 3.91
CA THR A 245 12.91 -1.59 5.09
C THR A 245 11.56 -2.07 5.62
N GLY A 246 11.07 -3.22 5.14
CA GLY A 246 9.77 -3.75 5.55
C GLY A 246 8.60 -3.02 4.89
N SER A 247 8.76 -2.57 3.65
CA SER A 247 7.74 -1.85 2.91
C SER A 247 7.86 -2.12 1.41
N LEU A 248 6.72 -2.34 0.75
CA LEU A 248 6.62 -2.35 -0.73
C LEU A 248 6.60 -0.93 -1.34
N ASN A 249 6.40 0.10 -0.50
CA ASN A 249 6.31 1.49 -0.94
C ASN A 249 7.63 2.26 -0.84
N ASN A 250 8.57 1.79 -0.01
CA ASN A 250 9.89 2.38 0.08
C ASN A 250 10.80 1.71 -0.95
N ARG A 251 11.52 2.50 -1.74
CA ARG A 251 12.41 1.99 -2.79
C ARG A 251 13.77 2.65 -2.71
N LEU A 252 14.76 2.04 -3.35
CA LEU A 252 16.00 2.74 -3.63
C LEU A 252 15.74 3.89 -4.61
N PRO A 253 16.53 4.99 -4.57
CA PRO A 253 16.42 6.08 -5.52
C PRO A 253 16.44 5.56 -6.97
N GLY A 254 15.41 5.96 -7.73
CA GLY A 254 15.21 5.50 -9.10
C GLY A 254 15.51 6.54 -10.17
N CYS A 255 15.33 6.16 -11.44
CA CYS A 255 15.29 7.09 -12.56
C CYS A 255 14.28 8.22 -12.32
N ARG A 256 14.65 9.43 -12.76
CA ARG A 256 13.77 10.61 -12.69
C ARG A 256 13.12 10.83 -14.04
N ILE A 257 11.84 11.20 -14.03
CA ILE A 257 11.09 11.55 -15.22
C ILE A 257 10.22 12.78 -14.93
N ALA A 258 10.25 13.75 -15.83
CA ALA A 258 9.33 14.88 -15.76
C ALA A 258 7.91 14.39 -16.08
N SER A 259 6.90 14.94 -15.42
CA SER A 259 5.50 14.62 -15.70
C SER A 259 4.64 15.87 -15.65
N ILE A 260 3.49 15.85 -16.32
CA ILE A 260 2.53 16.94 -16.23
C ILE A 260 1.96 16.99 -14.80
N GLY A 261 2.08 18.14 -14.15
CA GLY A 261 1.55 18.40 -12.81
C GLY A 261 0.08 18.81 -12.80
N GLU A 262 -0.52 18.78 -11.61
CA GLU A 262 -1.94 19.06 -11.36
C GLU A 262 -2.31 20.55 -11.44
N GLY A 263 -1.35 21.47 -11.59
CA GLY A 263 -1.63 22.91 -11.52
C GLY A 263 -1.94 23.39 -10.10
N ASP A 264 -2.58 24.56 -9.98
CA ASP A 264 -2.94 25.15 -8.68
C ASP A 264 -4.20 24.49 -8.10
N GLY A 265 -4.02 23.70 -7.05
CA GLY A 265 -5.10 23.05 -6.31
C GLY A 265 -5.47 23.73 -4.99
N SER A 266 -5.02 24.96 -4.74
CA SER A 266 -5.24 25.66 -3.45
C SER A 266 -6.70 25.86 -3.08
N GLY A 267 -7.60 25.92 -4.08
CA GLY A 267 -9.05 26.01 -3.89
C GLY A 267 -9.74 24.67 -3.59
N ASN A 268 -9.01 23.55 -3.57
CA ASN A 268 -9.61 22.23 -3.45
C ASN A 268 -10.09 21.93 -2.03
N ARG A 269 -11.23 21.23 -1.94
CA ARG A 269 -11.72 20.63 -0.70
C ARG A 269 -11.28 19.17 -0.64
N HIS A 270 -10.82 18.71 0.53
CA HIS A 270 -10.27 17.37 0.69
C HIS A 270 -11.06 16.53 1.71
N PHE A 271 -11.10 15.22 1.49
CA PHE A 271 -11.63 14.24 2.45
C PHE A 271 -11.02 12.84 2.19
N PRO A 272 -11.02 11.90 3.14
CA PRO A 272 -10.44 10.57 2.93
C PRO A 272 -11.15 9.77 1.84
N VAL A 273 -10.43 9.13 0.92
CA VAL A 273 -11.01 8.45 -0.26
C VAL A 273 -12.17 7.51 0.06
N LEU A 274 -12.13 6.75 1.16
CA LEU A 274 -13.22 5.82 1.54
C LEU A 274 -14.52 6.52 1.97
N ARG A 275 -14.50 7.85 2.11
CA ARG A 275 -15.62 8.69 2.55
C ARG A 275 -16.27 9.47 1.41
N TRP A 276 -15.90 9.23 0.15
CA TRP A 276 -16.46 10.00 -0.97
C TRP A 276 -17.99 9.91 -1.06
N ALA A 277 -18.57 8.73 -0.87
CA ALA A 277 -20.02 8.57 -0.92
C ALA A 277 -20.70 9.24 0.28
N ASP A 278 -20.07 9.18 1.47
CA ASP A 278 -20.53 9.91 2.65
C ASP A 278 -20.50 11.43 2.38
N ALA A 279 -19.42 11.93 1.75
CA ALA A 279 -19.25 13.34 1.41
C ALA A 279 -20.28 13.85 0.40
N VAL A 280 -20.80 13.01 -0.49
CA VAL A 280 -21.90 13.34 -1.41
C VAL A 280 -23.24 13.35 -0.67
N LEU A 281 -23.52 12.31 0.13
CA LEU A 281 -24.81 12.11 0.77
C LEU A 281 -25.04 12.99 2.02
N GLN A 282 -23.97 13.41 2.71
CA GLN A 282 -24.06 14.20 3.96
C GLN A 282 -24.00 15.71 3.70
N THR A 283 -24.27 16.14 2.48
CA THR A 283 -24.17 17.53 2.06
C THR A 283 -25.25 18.39 2.75
N GLY A 284 -24.80 19.34 3.59
CA GLY A 284 -25.65 20.24 4.38
C GLY A 284 -25.38 20.26 5.90
N GLN A 285 -24.50 19.38 6.43
CA GLN A 285 -24.03 19.48 7.82
C GLN A 285 -22.76 20.34 7.89
N GLY A 286 -22.88 21.54 8.46
CA GLY A 286 -21.82 22.56 8.57
C GLY A 286 -21.68 23.49 7.35
N ASP A 287 -20.68 24.38 7.36
CA ASP A 287 -20.44 25.44 6.35
C ASP A 287 -19.92 24.94 4.99
N SER A 288 -20.02 23.64 4.69
CA SER A 288 -19.40 23.07 3.48
C SER A 288 -20.36 23.00 2.28
N ALA A 289 -19.92 23.49 1.12
CA ALA A 289 -20.72 23.47 -0.11
C ALA A 289 -21.15 22.04 -0.50
N PRO A 290 -22.40 21.84 -0.92
CA PRO A 290 -22.88 20.53 -1.34
C PRO A 290 -22.20 20.06 -2.64
N ILE A 291 -21.80 18.80 -2.69
CA ILE A 291 -21.36 18.13 -3.92
C ILE A 291 -22.61 17.86 -4.77
N ARG A 292 -22.60 18.37 -5.99
CA ARG A 292 -23.71 18.27 -6.95
C ARG A 292 -23.34 17.56 -8.22
N ALA A 293 -22.05 17.54 -8.58
CA ALA A 293 -21.61 16.84 -9.77
C ALA A 293 -20.38 15.98 -9.49
N VAL A 294 -20.19 14.92 -10.28
CA VAL A 294 -18.96 14.13 -10.28
C VAL A 294 -18.28 14.14 -11.65
N TYR A 295 -16.96 14.29 -11.63
CA TYR A 295 -16.10 14.10 -12.78
C TYR A 295 -15.26 12.86 -12.54
N SER A 296 -15.60 11.75 -13.21
CA SER A 296 -14.95 10.46 -13.06
C SER A 296 -13.97 10.16 -14.20
N ALA A 297 -12.79 9.63 -13.89
CA ALA A 297 -11.85 9.22 -14.93
C ALA A 297 -10.91 8.10 -14.47
N GLY A 298 -10.75 7.06 -15.29
CA GLY A 298 -9.72 6.02 -15.07
C GLY A 298 -9.93 5.18 -13.80
N GLY A 299 -11.17 5.06 -13.33
CA GLY A 299 -11.55 4.23 -12.20
C GLY A 299 -13.00 3.76 -12.30
N ASN A 300 -13.29 2.59 -11.75
CA ASN A 300 -14.65 2.03 -11.67
C ASN A 300 -15.12 2.08 -10.21
N PHE A 301 -15.44 3.28 -9.72
CA PHE A 301 -15.66 3.58 -8.31
C PHE A 301 -16.87 2.87 -7.69
N LEU A 302 -17.91 2.57 -8.47
CA LEU A 302 -19.03 1.75 -7.98
C LEU A 302 -18.61 0.31 -7.68
N ASN A 303 -17.71 -0.28 -8.48
CA ASN A 303 -17.19 -1.63 -8.26
C ASN A 303 -16.06 -1.69 -7.22
N GLN A 304 -15.23 -0.64 -7.16
CA GLN A 304 -14.05 -0.60 -6.29
C GLN A 304 -14.36 -0.14 -4.87
N GLY A 305 -15.47 0.56 -4.66
CA GLY A 305 -15.82 1.10 -3.35
C GLY A 305 -16.30 0.03 -2.37
N ALA A 306 -16.11 0.29 -1.08
CA ALA A 306 -16.36 -0.68 -0.01
C ALA A 306 -17.85 -0.97 0.24
N ASP A 307 -18.73 0.00 -0.04
CA ASP A 307 -20.18 -0.10 0.13
C ASP A 307 -20.88 0.28 -1.17
N ILE A 308 -21.13 -0.72 -2.01
CA ILE A 308 -21.68 -0.53 -3.36
C ILE A 308 -23.04 0.16 -3.32
N ALA A 309 -23.92 -0.26 -2.40
CA ALA A 309 -25.27 0.31 -2.30
C ALA A 309 -25.24 1.79 -1.92
N LYS A 310 -24.37 2.18 -1.00
CA LYS A 310 -24.17 3.59 -0.65
C LYS A 310 -23.54 4.39 -1.80
N ASN A 311 -22.59 3.80 -2.51
CA ASN A 311 -21.97 4.44 -3.67
C ASN A 311 -22.99 4.69 -4.78
N VAL A 312 -23.90 3.74 -5.05
CA VAL A 312 -25.00 3.89 -6.01
C VAL A 312 -25.92 5.04 -5.59
N ARG A 313 -26.38 5.06 -4.34
CA ARG A 313 -27.21 6.17 -3.82
C ARG A 313 -26.51 7.52 -3.94
N ALA A 314 -25.20 7.57 -3.71
CA ALA A 314 -24.42 8.79 -3.88
C ALA A 314 -24.45 9.26 -5.34
N PHE A 315 -24.20 8.37 -6.31
CA PHE A 315 -24.29 8.71 -7.74
C PHE A 315 -25.70 9.16 -8.16
N GLU A 316 -26.74 8.47 -7.71
CA GLU A 316 -28.15 8.80 -8.01
C GLU A 316 -28.60 10.15 -7.41
N SER A 317 -27.91 10.62 -6.37
CA SER A 317 -28.22 11.91 -5.72
C SER A 317 -27.57 13.13 -6.38
N LEU A 318 -26.67 12.92 -7.35
CA LEU A 318 -25.97 14.00 -8.05
C LEU A 318 -26.90 14.63 -9.10
N ASP A 319 -26.72 15.94 -9.32
CA ASP A 319 -27.38 16.68 -10.39
C ASP A 319 -26.77 16.33 -11.76
N PHE A 320 -25.49 15.93 -11.80
CA PHE A 320 -24.80 15.55 -13.03
C PHE A 320 -23.56 14.67 -12.80
N ALA A 321 -23.35 13.67 -13.65
CA ALA A 321 -22.20 12.77 -13.58
C ALA A 321 -21.55 12.59 -14.95
N ILE A 322 -20.24 12.82 -15.02
CA ILE A 322 -19.43 12.64 -16.24
C ILE A 322 -18.41 11.54 -15.99
N CYS A 323 -18.17 10.68 -16.98
CA CYS A 323 -16.99 9.80 -16.96
C CYS A 323 -16.19 9.78 -18.26
N HIS A 324 -14.87 9.72 -18.14
CA HIS A 324 -13.97 9.28 -19.21
C HIS A 324 -13.74 7.78 -19.09
N GLU A 325 -14.14 7.01 -20.10
CA GLU A 325 -14.01 5.56 -20.06
C GLU A 325 -13.66 4.89 -21.40
N LEU A 326 -13.02 3.72 -21.30
CA LEU A 326 -12.80 2.76 -22.38
C LEU A 326 -14.00 1.82 -22.56
N PHE A 327 -14.73 1.52 -21.48
CA PHE A 327 -15.81 0.55 -21.47
C PHE A 327 -17.06 1.06 -20.75
N MET A 328 -18.20 0.44 -21.05
CA MET A 328 -19.46 0.65 -20.32
C MET A 328 -19.43 -0.07 -18.95
N THR A 329 -18.61 0.42 -18.04
CA THR A 329 -18.49 -0.09 -16.67
C THR A 329 -19.72 0.19 -15.82
N PRO A 330 -19.90 -0.47 -14.66
CA PRO A 330 -20.89 -0.09 -13.67
C PRO A 330 -20.90 1.41 -13.39
N THR A 331 -19.74 2.04 -13.17
CA THR A 331 -19.67 3.50 -12.93
C THR A 331 -20.20 4.29 -14.14
N ALA A 332 -19.79 3.93 -15.36
CA ALA A 332 -20.22 4.64 -16.57
C ALA A 332 -21.74 4.57 -16.80
N ARG A 333 -22.40 3.48 -16.41
CA ARG A 333 -23.87 3.33 -16.52
C ARG A 333 -24.67 4.28 -15.63
N TYR A 334 -24.04 4.83 -14.59
CA TYR A 334 -24.63 5.83 -13.70
C TYR A 334 -24.14 7.25 -14.02
N CYS A 335 -23.46 7.45 -15.16
CA CYS A 335 -23.07 8.78 -15.63
C CYS A 335 -24.02 9.27 -16.74
N ASP A 336 -24.36 10.55 -16.68
CA ASP A 336 -25.20 11.23 -17.67
C ASP A 336 -24.43 11.47 -18.98
N LEU A 337 -23.11 11.69 -18.88
CA LEU A 337 -22.22 11.89 -20.03
C LEU A 337 -21.02 10.93 -19.97
N ILE A 338 -20.86 10.17 -21.04
CA ILE A 338 -19.75 9.22 -21.19
C ILE A 338 -18.87 9.70 -22.35
N LEU A 339 -17.63 10.03 -22.02
CA LEU A 339 -16.62 10.48 -22.98
C LEU A 339 -15.67 9.30 -23.27
N PRO A 340 -15.64 8.78 -24.52
CA PRO A 340 -14.77 7.67 -24.87
C PRO A 340 -13.29 8.11 -24.79
N ALA A 341 -12.48 7.35 -24.05
CA ALA A 341 -11.06 7.61 -23.89
C ALA A 341 -10.21 6.75 -24.85
N ALA A 342 -9.00 7.22 -25.17
CA ALA A 342 -7.99 6.40 -25.85
C ALA A 342 -7.30 5.45 -24.87
N SER A 343 -7.19 4.18 -25.26
CA SER A 343 -6.46 3.17 -24.48
C SER A 343 -4.94 3.45 -24.47
N PRO A 344 -4.18 2.86 -23.54
CA PRO A 344 -2.72 2.94 -23.55
C PRO A 344 -2.04 2.44 -24.82
N LEU A 345 -2.71 1.65 -25.66
CA LEU A 345 -2.21 1.13 -26.93
C LEU A 345 -2.58 2.01 -28.13
N GLN A 346 -3.15 3.19 -27.90
CA GLN A 346 -3.56 4.13 -28.97
C GLN A 346 -2.87 5.48 -28.79
N LYS A 347 -1.87 5.54 -27.91
CA LYS A 347 -1.15 6.76 -27.55
C LYS A 347 0.25 6.41 -27.08
N GLU A 348 1.19 7.28 -27.39
CA GLU A 348 2.56 7.13 -26.96
C GLU A 348 2.80 7.77 -25.59
N ASP A 349 3.69 7.18 -24.80
CA ASP A 349 4.10 7.76 -23.53
C ASP A 349 5.47 7.26 -23.08
N ILE A 350 5.93 7.80 -21.96
CA ILE A 350 7.07 7.29 -21.21
C ILE A 350 6.68 7.17 -19.74
N GLY A 351 7.23 6.19 -19.02
CA GLY A 351 6.91 6.02 -17.62
C GLY A 351 7.97 5.23 -16.86
N LEU A 352 7.73 5.09 -15.55
CA LEU A 352 8.52 4.23 -14.67
C LEU A 352 7.71 2.98 -14.33
N PRO A 353 8.32 1.79 -14.34
CA PRO A 353 7.68 0.60 -13.80
C PRO A 353 7.44 0.75 -12.30
N TRP A 354 6.45 0.05 -11.78
CA TRP A 354 6.33 -0.12 -10.34
C TRP A 354 7.45 -1.07 -9.87
N ALA A 355 8.24 -0.63 -8.89
CA ALA A 355 9.37 -1.35 -8.30
C ALA A 355 10.52 -1.70 -9.29
N GLY A 356 10.83 -0.79 -10.22
CA GLY A 356 12.01 -0.90 -11.08
C GLY A 356 12.75 0.43 -11.23
N ASN A 357 14.01 0.34 -11.66
CA ASN A 357 14.92 1.47 -11.81
C ASN A 357 15.34 1.67 -13.28
N TYR A 358 14.36 1.73 -14.18
CA TYR A 358 14.55 1.95 -15.61
C TYR A 358 13.38 2.73 -16.20
N LEU A 359 13.59 3.33 -17.36
CA LEU A 359 12.54 4.01 -18.12
C LEU A 359 11.86 3.03 -19.08
N LEU A 360 10.54 3.16 -19.19
CA LEU A 360 9.72 2.42 -20.15
C LEU A 360 9.19 3.38 -21.20
N TYR A 361 9.49 3.13 -22.47
CA TYR A 361 8.72 3.67 -23.57
C TYR A 361 7.43 2.86 -23.72
N LYS A 362 6.30 3.55 -23.84
CA LYS A 362 4.98 2.98 -24.04
C LYS A 362 4.58 3.30 -25.49
N PRO A 363 4.83 2.39 -26.45
CA PRO A 363 4.42 2.60 -27.83
C PRO A 363 2.89 2.51 -27.96
N GLY A 364 2.34 3.36 -28.82
CA GLY A 364 0.95 3.27 -29.29
C GLY A 364 0.82 2.43 -30.55
#